data_AF-A0A970IWB3-F1
#
_entry.id   AF-A0A970IWB3-F1
#
_cell.length_a   1.000
_cell.length_b   1.000
_cell.length_c   1.000
_cell.angle_alpha   90.00
_cell.angle_beta   90.00
_cell.angle_gamma   90.00
#
_symmetry.space_group_name_H-M   'P 1'
#
loop_
_entity.id
_entity.type
_entity.pdbx_description
1 polymer ?
#
loop_
_entity_poly.entity_id
_entity_poly.type
_entity_poly.pdbx_seq_one_letter_code
_entity_poly.pdbx_strand_id
1 'polypeptide(L)'
;MKKVISISLSIMMMLAILLSTGILTPATVHAQTGEGWYLIDSWFYLMENDYTLVGEIKGSVLATTGNIYDKYTHGGEEGNMTFSHSRRHDDGAGIAGVSWQVIWDRPPSYMSAGQKSGFNIEVKTLSTSGSWRGPDVSNKFESASIETTSGATSSYLAFRNSEGNNYFSDYKGYIELEREIPKGYKIGDKKNIIMNLGSGYGYFYAYEWKEGAPAPTLAPTPAPAPTTPTTPEATSGAEAFESGARVMWQPYPGCLGYRMYRSKVQSQLGISVTDFYITSTSYADVNVEPNTTYYYTVKPVLAEANPFKDIEEKLGNTIATFVVTTGNQIYKPGLFKHFIMLKLDSPKLSVDGIEQEVDPGRNTAPIVLTGRTMVPIRAVVEAMDGTVGWDGETQKITLKARGNTVEMWMNKKDLKINGASKEMDVAPVAKNERTFVPVRFAAENLNCKVDWIISTKEAIIVYEE
;
A
#
# COMPACT_ATOMS: atom_id res chain seq x y z
N MET A 1 -28.28 -4.57 84.22
CA MET A 1 -28.59 -6.01 84.28
C MET A 1 -29.10 -6.47 82.92
N LYS A 2 -28.66 -7.67 82.51
CA LYS A 2 -28.81 -8.29 81.19
C LYS A 2 -30.27 -8.41 80.73
N LYS A 3 -30.53 -8.22 79.43
CA LYS A 3 -31.28 -9.20 78.63
C LYS A 3 -30.93 -9.11 77.15
N VAL A 4 -30.67 -10.30 76.63
CA VAL A 4 -30.18 -10.66 75.30
C VAL A 4 -31.37 -10.73 74.34
N ILE A 5 -31.24 -10.16 73.15
CA ILE A 5 -32.05 -10.53 71.98
C ILE A 5 -31.06 -10.90 70.88
N SER A 6 -31.07 -12.17 70.51
CA SER A 6 -30.36 -12.70 69.35
C SER A 6 -31.18 -12.46 68.09
N ILE A 7 -30.60 -11.84 67.07
CA ILE A 7 -31.08 -11.95 65.69
C ILE A 7 -29.88 -12.40 64.86
N SER A 8 -30.00 -13.61 64.33
CA SER A 8 -29.12 -14.22 63.33
C SER A 8 -29.15 -13.37 62.05
N LEU A 9 -28.00 -12.86 61.62
CA LEU A 9 -27.84 -12.23 60.31
C LEU A 9 -26.66 -12.87 59.58
N SER A 10 -26.94 -13.34 58.37
CA SER A 10 -26.12 -14.13 57.48
C SER A 10 -24.74 -13.54 57.23
N ILE A 11 -23.72 -14.41 57.28
CA ILE A 11 -22.35 -14.13 56.87
C ILE A 11 -22.32 -13.95 55.35
N MET A 12 -22.11 -12.72 54.88
CA MET A 12 -21.57 -12.45 53.55
C MET A 12 -20.29 -11.64 53.74
N MET A 13 -19.17 -12.30 53.47
CA MET A 13 -17.81 -11.80 53.65
C MET A 13 -17.53 -10.73 52.59
N MET A 14 -17.55 -9.45 53.00
CA MET A 14 -17.15 -8.33 52.16
C MET A 14 -15.68 -8.03 52.44
N LEU A 15 -14.80 -8.38 51.50
CA LEU A 15 -13.38 -8.03 51.53
C LEU A 15 -13.22 -6.56 51.11
N ALA A 16 -12.96 -5.69 52.07
CA ALA A 16 -12.59 -4.29 51.81
C ALA A 16 -11.09 -4.23 51.47
N ILE A 17 -10.77 -3.89 50.22
CA ILE A 17 -9.41 -3.50 49.83
C ILE A 17 -9.35 -1.97 49.86
N LEU A 18 -8.49 -1.44 50.73
CA LEU A 18 -8.13 -0.02 50.76
C LEU A 18 -7.49 0.37 49.41
N LEU A 19 -8.12 1.29 48.68
CA LEU A 19 -7.44 2.08 47.66
C LEU A 19 -6.54 3.11 48.38
N SER A 20 -5.26 2.79 48.51
CA SER A 20 -4.25 3.83 48.64
C SER A 20 -4.07 4.48 47.28
N THR A 21 -4.42 5.77 47.18
CA THR A 21 -4.09 6.60 46.02
C THR A 21 -2.58 6.86 46.04
N GLY A 22 -1.81 5.88 45.55
CA GLY A 22 -0.46 6.14 45.07
C GLY A 22 -0.58 6.93 43.78
N ILE A 23 -0.28 8.23 43.85
CA ILE A 23 0.05 9.01 42.66
C ILE A 23 1.32 8.39 42.09
N LEU A 24 1.17 7.49 41.12
CA LEU A 24 2.27 7.18 40.22
C LEU A 24 2.46 8.44 39.38
N THR A 25 3.44 9.25 39.76
CA THR A 25 4.01 10.21 38.81
C THR A 25 4.40 9.40 37.58
N PRO A 26 3.94 9.74 36.36
CA PRO A 26 4.51 9.13 35.18
C PRO A 26 6.01 9.36 35.28
N ALA A 27 6.76 8.26 35.33
CA ALA A 27 8.19 8.32 35.16
C ALA A 27 8.43 9.17 33.92
N THR A 28 9.24 10.22 34.06
CA THR A 28 9.72 10.99 32.92
C THR A 28 10.34 9.98 31.96
N VAL A 29 9.59 9.59 30.92
CA VAL A 29 10.10 8.70 29.89
C VAL A 29 11.08 9.55 29.10
N HIS A 30 12.35 9.45 29.47
CA HIS A 30 13.43 9.86 28.59
C HIS A 30 13.17 9.20 27.23
N ALA A 31 13.11 10.01 26.17
CA ALA A 31 13.09 9.52 24.81
C ALA A 31 14.17 8.44 24.67
N GLN A 32 13.79 7.18 24.47
CA GLN A 32 14.77 6.14 24.20
C GLN A 32 15.22 6.29 22.75
N THR A 33 16.20 7.18 22.59
CA THR A 33 17.18 7.10 21.51
C THR A 33 17.93 5.80 21.69
N GLY A 34 17.80 4.87 20.74
CA GLY A 34 18.31 3.52 20.91
C GLY A 34 18.76 2.92 19.58
N GLU A 35 19.81 2.10 19.67
CA GLU A 35 20.28 1.25 18.59
C GLU A 35 19.21 0.20 18.26
N GLY A 36 18.86 0.00 16.98
CA GLY A 36 17.77 -0.91 16.61
C GLY A 36 17.64 -1.20 15.12
N TRP A 37 16.72 -2.11 14.76
CA TRP A 37 16.37 -2.43 13.38
C TRP A 37 15.27 -1.49 12.90
N TYR A 38 15.55 -0.71 11.86
CA TYR A 38 14.61 0.21 11.24
C TYR A 38 14.15 -0.34 9.89
N LEU A 39 12.84 -0.34 9.66
CA LEU A 39 12.28 -0.71 8.36
C LEU A 39 12.75 0.30 7.32
N ILE A 40 13.33 -0.18 6.23
CA ILE A 40 13.88 0.64 5.15
C ILE A 40 13.19 0.42 3.81
N ASP A 41 12.60 -0.77 3.59
CA ASP A 41 11.96 -1.11 2.33
C ASP A 41 11.00 -2.30 2.53
N SER A 42 10.11 -2.51 1.57
CA SER A 42 9.23 -3.68 1.54
C SER A 42 8.72 -3.95 0.14
N TRP A 43 8.69 -5.21 -0.29
CA TRP A 43 8.22 -5.57 -1.63
C TRP A 43 7.53 -6.94 -1.64
N PHE A 44 6.57 -7.08 -2.54
CA PHE A 44 5.99 -8.38 -2.87
C PHE A 44 6.99 -9.23 -3.65
N TYR A 45 7.01 -10.54 -3.41
CA TYR A 45 7.83 -11.47 -4.17
C TYR A 45 7.07 -12.73 -4.58
N LEU A 46 7.63 -13.36 -5.61
CA LEU A 46 7.23 -14.64 -6.16
C LEU A 46 8.52 -15.48 -6.29
N MET A 47 8.57 -16.69 -5.70
CA MET A 47 9.82 -17.49 -5.71
C MET A 47 10.14 -18.02 -7.12
N GLU A 48 11.19 -17.49 -7.76
CA GLU A 48 11.58 -17.88 -9.12
C GLU A 48 11.97 -19.37 -9.29
N ASN A 49 12.30 -20.09 -8.20
CA ASN A 49 13.03 -21.36 -8.30
C ASN A 49 12.19 -22.63 -8.06
N ASP A 50 10.88 -22.53 -7.85
CA ASP A 50 10.02 -23.71 -7.74
C ASP A 50 8.58 -23.35 -8.13
N TYR A 51 8.26 -23.53 -9.42
CA TYR A 51 6.91 -23.52 -10.00
C TYR A 51 5.97 -22.33 -9.69
N THR A 52 6.47 -21.09 -9.56
CA THR A 52 5.60 -19.91 -9.37
C THR A 52 5.66 -18.91 -10.54
N LEU A 53 4.96 -19.24 -11.62
CA LEU A 53 4.61 -18.26 -12.66
C LEU A 53 3.13 -17.93 -12.53
N VAL A 54 2.79 -16.63 -12.61
CA VAL A 54 1.40 -16.20 -12.74
C VAL A 54 0.89 -16.65 -14.10
N GLY A 55 -0.26 -17.35 -14.12
CA GLY A 55 -0.82 -17.91 -15.35
C GLY A 55 -0.98 -19.43 -15.29
N GLU A 56 -1.12 -20.03 -16.47
CA GLU A 56 -1.40 -21.46 -16.62
C GLU A 56 -0.13 -22.24 -16.98
N ILE A 57 0.18 -23.27 -16.22
CA ILE A 57 1.38 -24.10 -16.34
C ILE A 57 0.96 -25.52 -16.68
N LYS A 58 1.51 -26.06 -17.77
CA LYS A 58 1.31 -27.44 -18.20
C LYS A 58 2.27 -28.37 -17.46
N GLY A 59 1.74 -29.43 -16.84
CA GLY A 59 2.51 -30.46 -16.17
C GLY A 59 2.01 -31.88 -16.46
N SER A 60 2.76 -32.87 -15.97
CA SER A 60 2.36 -34.29 -15.96
C SER A 60 2.49 -34.84 -14.54
N VAL A 61 1.41 -35.37 -13.97
CA VAL A 61 1.46 -36.05 -12.67
C VAL A 61 1.62 -37.55 -12.90
N LEU A 62 2.48 -38.19 -12.10
CA LEU A 62 2.65 -39.65 -12.04
C LEU A 62 1.38 -40.31 -11.46
N ALA A 63 0.32 -40.40 -12.27
CA ALA A 63 -0.91 -41.19 -12.05
C ALA A 63 -2.03 -40.83 -13.05
N THR A 64 -1.92 -39.73 -13.79
CA THR A 64 -2.96 -39.29 -14.74
C THR A 64 -2.58 -39.64 -16.17
N THR A 65 -3.51 -40.21 -16.94
CA THR A 65 -3.35 -40.58 -18.36
C THR A 65 -3.36 -39.39 -19.33
N GLY A 66 -3.17 -38.15 -18.85
CA GLY A 66 -3.19 -36.92 -19.65
C GLY A 66 -2.43 -35.76 -18.99
N ASN A 67 -2.29 -34.63 -19.70
CA ASN A 67 -1.65 -33.45 -19.11
C ASN A 67 -2.60 -32.77 -18.14
N ILE A 68 -2.00 -32.09 -17.17
CA ILE A 68 -2.71 -31.22 -16.23
C ILE A 68 -2.25 -29.78 -16.41
N TYR A 69 -3.12 -28.84 -16.08
CA TYR A 69 -2.84 -27.42 -16.11
C TYR A 69 -3.11 -26.83 -14.74
N ASP A 70 -2.08 -26.26 -14.13
CA ASP A 70 -2.18 -25.50 -12.90
C ASP A 70 -2.26 -24.02 -13.23
N LYS A 71 -3.27 -23.32 -12.68
CA LYS A 71 -3.41 -21.88 -12.82
C LYS A 71 -3.31 -21.20 -11.47
N TYR A 72 -2.37 -20.25 -11.37
CA TYR A 72 -2.16 -19.42 -10.20
C TYR A 72 -2.56 -17.98 -10.47
N THR A 73 -3.27 -17.38 -9.52
CA THR A 73 -3.62 -15.95 -9.57
C THR A 73 -3.47 -15.33 -8.20
N HIS A 74 -3.17 -14.03 -8.15
CA HIS A 74 -3.25 -13.23 -6.94
C HIS A 74 -3.93 -11.89 -7.23
N GLY A 75 -4.37 -11.22 -6.19
CA GLY A 75 -4.92 -9.88 -6.24
C GLY A 75 -4.96 -9.26 -4.84
N GLY A 76 -5.33 -7.99 -4.75
CA GLY A 76 -5.23 -7.21 -3.52
C GLY A 76 -3.91 -6.46 -3.42
N GLU A 77 -3.67 -5.90 -2.24
CA GLU A 77 -2.57 -4.99 -1.94
C GLU A 77 -1.84 -5.46 -0.68
N GLU A 78 -0.71 -4.83 -0.35
CA GLU A 78 0.00 -5.12 0.89
C GLU A 78 -0.94 -5.09 2.10
N GLY A 79 -0.83 -6.10 2.97
CA GLY A 79 -1.66 -6.22 4.17
C GLY A 79 -3.01 -6.88 3.91
N ASN A 80 -3.43 -7.08 2.66
CA ASN A 80 -4.64 -7.83 2.31
C ASN A 80 -4.58 -8.38 0.88
N MET A 81 -4.19 -9.64 0.75
CA MET A 81 -4.06 -10.30 -0.54
C MET A 81 -4.96 -11.54 -0.63
N THR A 82 -5.50 -11.77 -1.82
CA THR A 82 -6.23 -13.00 -2.16
C THR A 82 -5.47 -13.76 -3.23
N PHE A 83 -5.47 -15.07 -3.11
CA PHE A 83 -4.76 -15.99 -3.98
C PHE A 83 -5.69 -17.10 -4.44
N SER A 84 -5.42 -17.64 -5.62
CA SER A 84 -6.04 -18.87 -6.08
C SER A 84 -5.03 -19.77 -6.78
N HIS A 85 -5.22 -21.07 -6.60
CA HIS A 85 -4.55 -22.12 -7.33
C HIS A 85 -5.60 -23.13 -7.77
N SER A 86 -5.72 -23.35 -9.07
CA SER A 86 -6.67 -24.32 -9.64
C SER A 86 -5.96 -25.29 -10.57
N ARG A 87 -6.51 -26.49 -10.72
CA ARG A 87 -5.98 -27.55 -11.55
C ARG A 87 -7.07 -28.14 -12.45
N ARG A 88 -6.76 -28.36 -13.73
CA ARG A 88 -7.66 -28.98 -14.71
C ARG A 88 -6.95 -29.98 -15.64
N HIS A 89 -7.73 -30.83 -16.31
CA HIS A 89 -7.27 -31.69 -17.39
C HIS A 89 -7.14 -30.94 -18.73
N ASP A 90 -6.52 -31.59 -19.73
CA ASP A 90 -6.43 -31.13 -21.13
C ASP A 90 -7.78 -30.75 -21.74
N ASP A 91 -8.86 -31.47 -21.41
CA ASP A 91 -10.22 -31.23 -21.90
C ASP A 91 -10.94 -30.05 -21.20
N GLY A 92 -10.30 -29.42 -20.22
CA GLY A 92 -10.87 -28.33 -19.43
C GLY A 92 -11.63 -28.78 -18.18
N ALA A 93 -11.79 -30.08 -17.94
CA ALA A 93 -12.44 -30.57 -16.73
C ALA A 93 -11.62 -30.21 -15.47
N GLY A 94 -12.26 -29.56 -14.50
CA GLY A 94 -11.64 -29.20 -13.22
C GLY A 94 -11.31 -30.43 -12.37
N ILE A 95 -10.12 -30.44 -11.78
CA ILE A 95 -9.61 -31.52 -10.92
C ILE A 95 -9.71 -31.11 -9.45
N ALA A 96 -9.12 -29.95 -9.12
CA ALA A 96 -9.05 -29.43 -7.77
C ALA A 96 -8.76 -27.94 -7.82
N GLY A 97 -8.92 -27.27 -6.69
CA GLY A 97 -8.60 -25.86 -6.59
C GLY A 97 -8.77 -25.36 -5.18
N VAL A 98 -8.06 -24.29 -4.87
CA VAL A 98 -8.09 -23.60 -3.59
C VAL A 98 -7.98 -22.10 -3.83
N SER A 99 -8.73 -21.33 -3.06
CA SER A 99 -8.54 -19.90 -2.95
C SER A 99 -8.44 -19.53 -1.48
N TRP A 100 -7.52 -18.64 -1.14
CA TRP A 100 -7.30 -18.20 0.23
C TRP A 100 -6.98 -16.70 0.27
N GLN A 101 -7.17 -16.11 1.44
CA GLN A 101 -6.88 -14.72 1.72
C GLN A 101 -5.87 -14.65 2.87
N VAL A 102 -4.92 -13.72 2.77
CA VAL A 102 -4.04 -13.38 3.88
C VAL A 102 -4.13 -11.88 4.12
N ILE A 103 -4.52 -11.51 5.34
CA ILE A 103 -4.59 -10.15 5.84
C ILE A 103 -3.56 -10.04 6.95
N TRP A 104 -2.75 -8.99 6.98
CA TRP A 104 -1.76 -8.81 8.04
C TRP A 104 -1.52 -7.33 8.34
N ASP A 105 -1.16 -7.06 9.59
CA ASP A 105 -0.66 -5.75 9.97
C ASP A 105 0.76 -5.59 9.42
N ARG A 106 1.06 -4.42 8.84
CA ARG A 106 2.42 -4.09 8.45
C ARG A 106 3.34 -4.25 9.66
N PRO A 107 4.45 -5.02 9.56
CA PRO A 107 5.35 -5.21 10.67
C PRO A 107 5.93 -3.88 11.21
N PRO A 108 6.35 -3.83 12.50
CA PRO A 108 6.77 -2.58 13.14
C PRO A 108 7.87 -1.87 12.36
N SER A 109 7.80 -0.54 12.27
CA SER A 109 8.81 0.29 11.59
C SER A 109 10.14 0.36 12.35
N TYR A 110 10.13 0.06 13.65
CA TYR A 110 11.29 -0.03 14.52
C TYR A 110 11.19 -1.25 15.43
N MET A 111 12.31 -1.97 15.58
CA MET A 111 12.43 -3.13 16.45
C MET A 111 13.72 -2.99 17.28
N SER A 112 13.56 -2.89 18.60
CA SER A 112 14.69 -2.85 19.54
C SER A 112 15.26 -4.26 19.76
N ALA A 113 16.58 -4.35 19.92
CA ALA A 113 17.20 -5.62 20.30
C ALA A 113 16.86 -6.00 21.75
N GLY A 114 16.85 -7.30 22.05
CA GLY A 114 16.53 -7.82 23.38
C GLY A 114 15.03 -7.81 23.72
N GLN A 115 14.17 -7.56 22.72
CA GLN A 115 12.72 -7.68 22.86
C GLN A 115 12.16 -8.59 21.78
N LYS A 116 11.03 -9.24 22.07
CA LYS A 116 10.25 -9.92 21.03
C LYS A 116 9.42 -8.89 20.27
N SER A 117 9.16 -9.19 19.00
CA SER A 117 8.31 -8.39 18.13
C SER A 117 7.40 -9.30 17.31
N GLY A 118 6.30 -8.75 16.84
CA GLY A 118 5.21 -9.47 16.22
C GLY A 118 4.24 -8.54 15.52
N PHE A 119 3.25 -9.14 14.87
CA PHE A 119 2.18 -8.44 14.16
C PHE A 119 0.95 -9.36 14.07
N ASN A 120 -0.23 -8.79 13.81
CA ASN A 120 -1.43 -9.60 13.60
C ASN A 120 -1.48 -10.14 12.17
N ILE A 121 -2.00 -11.35 12.04
CA ILE A 121 -2.25 -12.00 10.75
C ILE A 121 -3.57 -12.76 10.80
N GLU A 122 -4.30 -12.73 9.69
CA GLU A 122 -5.47 -13.54 9.40
C GLU A 122 -5.25 -14.27 8.09
N VAL A 123 -5.24 -15.59 8.15
CA VAL A 123 -5.19 -16.50 7.01
C VAL A 123 -6.54 -17.17 6.94
N LYS A 124 -7.18 -17.12 5.77
CA LYS A 124 -8.50 -17.70 5.59
C LYS A 124 -8.59 -18.44 4.26
N THR A 125 -8.88 -19.72 4.33
CA THR A 125 -9.31 -20.51 3.17
C THR A 125 -10.70 -20.04 2.76
N LEU A 126 -10.81 -19.51 1.55
CA LEU A 126 -12.07 -19.00 0.99
C LEU A 126 -12.86 -20.10 0.29
N SER A 127 -12.18 -20.97 -0.45
CA SER A 127 -12.82 -22.10 -1.12
C SER A 127 -11.81 -23.22 -1.37
N THR A 128 -12.30 -24.46 -1.38
CA THR A 128 -11.56 -25.65 -1.78
C THR A 128 -12.42 -26.54 -2.67
N SER A 129 -11.77 -27.32 -3.52
CA SER A 129 -12.40 -28.38 -4.31
C SER A 129 -11.42 -29.53 -4.50
N GLY A 130 -11.95 -30.73 -4.68
CA GLY A 130 -11.15 -31.96 -4.68
C GLY A 130 -10.55 -32.23 -3.31
N SER A 131 -9.32 -32.74 -3.28
CA SER A 131 -8.60 -33.08 -2.04
C SER A 131 -7.70 -31.97 -1.51
N TRP A 132 -7.82 -30.75 -2.05
CA TRP A 132 -6.93 -29.63 -1.71
C TRP A 132 -7.41 -28.89 -0.46
N ARG A 133 -6.44 -28.35 0.29
CA ARG A 133 -6.65 -27.51 1.48
C ARG A 133 -5.95 -26.16 1.30
N GLY A 134 -6.31 -25.19 2.14
CA GLY A 134 -5.59 -23.92 2.23
C GLY A 134 -4.09 -24.13 2.49
N PRO A 135 -3.22 -23.28 1.93
CA PRO A 135 -1.79 -23.41 2.17
C PRO A 135 -1.44 -22.97 3.58
N ASP A 136 -0.39 -23.57 4.13
CA ASP A 136 0.22 -23.09 5.36
C ASP A 136 1.08 -21.87 5.05
N VAL A 137 0.91 -20.81 5.83
CA VAL A 137 1.76 -19.61 5.80
C VAL A 137 2.84 -19.73 6.86
N SER A 138 3.97 -19.05 6.65
CA SER A 138 5.05 -18.97 7.64
C SER A 138 5.79 -17.66 7.53
N ASN A 139 6.38 -17.20 8.64
CA ASN A 139 7.08 -15.92 8.67
C ASN A 139 8.39 -16.06 9.45
N LYS A 140 9.43 -15.38 8.99
CA LYS A 140 10.78 -15.45 9.60
C LYS A 140 11.51 -14.11 9.54
N PHE A 141 12.37 -13.86 10.51
CA PHE A 141 13.30 -12.74 10.53
C PHE A 141 14.73 -13.24 10.31
N GLU A 142 15.33 -12.90 9.17
CA GLU A 142 16.67 -13.39 8.80
C GLU A 142 17.42 -12.48 7.80
N SER A 143 18.72 -12.71 7.61
CA SER A 143 19.51 -12.01 6.58
C SER A 143 19.27 -12.68 5.22
N ALA A 144 18.44 -12.09 4.36
CA ALA A 144 18.16 -12.67 3.05
C ALA A 144 19.14 -12.14 2.00
N SER A 145 20.09 -12.97 1.59
CA SER A 145 20.45 -13.02 0.16
C SER A 145 19.34 -13.83 -0.51
N ILE A 146 18.73 -13.29 -1.57
CA ILE A 146 17.64 -13.94 -2.30
C ILE A 146 18.13 -15.18 -3.09
N GLU A 147 19.44 -15.41 -3.15
CA GLU A 147 20.05 -16.59 -3.76
C GLU A 147 20.53 -17.56 -2.68
N THR A 148 19.80 -18.65 -2.47
CA THR A 148 20.36 -20.02 -2.41
C THR A 148 19.29 -21.04 -2.04
N THR A 149 18.97 -21.89 -3.02
CA THR A 149 18.87 -23.32 -2.81
C THR A 149 20.00 -23.82 -1.92
N SER A 150 19.65 -24.62 -0.92
CA SER A 150 20.52 -25.48 -0.10
C SER A 150 21.29 -24.83 1.07
N GLY A 151 20.97 -25.33 2.28
CA GLY A 151 22.00 -25.97 3.11
C GLY A 151 23.09 -25.11 3.75
N ALA A 152 22.76 -23.95 4.30
CA ALA A 152 23.64 -23.27 5.25
C ALA A 152 22.84 -22.71 6.43
N THR A 153 23.33 -22.95 7.64
CA THR A 153 22.73 -22.55 8.92
C THR A 153 22.64 -21.02 9.05
N SER A 154 21.62 -20.38 8.46
CA SER A 154 21.23 -19.02 8.82
C SER A 154 20.46 -19.07 10.14
N SER A 155 20.87 -18.28 11.13
CA SER A 155 20.12 -18.09 12.38
C SER A 155 18.87 -17.25 12.08
N TYR A 156 17.86 -17.87 11.48
CA TYR A 156 16.55 -17.25 11.31
C TYR A 156 15.76 -17.36 12.62
N LEU A 157 14.92 -16.35 12.87
CA LEU A 157 13.94 -16.38 13.95
C LEU A 157 12.55 -16.57 13.35
N ALA A 158 11.88 -17.66 13.72
CA ALA A 158 10.51 -17.90 13.29
C ALA A 158 9.52 -17.02 14.08
N PHE A 159 8.48 -16.54 13.41
CA PHE A 159 7.28 -16.06 14.10
C PHE A 159 6.38 -17.27 14.41
N ARG A 160 5.79 -17.27 15.59
CA ARG A 160 4.90 -18.33 16.08
C ARG A 160 3.57 -17.74 16.48
N ASN A 161 2.51 -18.50 16.24
CA ASN A 161 1.19 -18.18 16.78
C ASN A 161 1.10 -18.49 18.28
N SER A 162 -0.05 -18.20 18.89
CA SER A 162 -0.32 -18.45 20.32
C SER A 162 -0.20 -19.93 20.74
N GLU A 163 -0.30 -20.85 19.79
CA GLU A 163 -0.15 -22.29 19.99
C GLU A 163 1.31 -22.76 19.85
N GLY A 164 2.22 -21.86 19.49
CA GLY A 164 3.64 -22.16 19.27
C GLY A 164 3.98 -22.69 17.88
N ASN A 165 3.01 -22.68 16.94
CA ASN A 165 3.18 -23.14 15.57
C ASN A 165 3.79 -22.04 14.68
N ASN A 166 4.77 -22.39 13.86
CA ASN A 166 5.43 -21.51 12.88
C ASN A 166 4.93 -21.69 11.44
N TYR A 167 4.12 -22.73 11.20
CA TYR A 167 3.33 -22.93 9.99
C TYR A 167 1.87 -23.04 10.41
N PHE A 168 1.00 -22.28 9.76
CA PHE A 168 -0.42 -22.26 10.12
C PHE A 168 -1.29 -21.89 8.92
N SER A 169 -2.53 -22.37 8.94
CA SER A 169 -3.59 -22.08 7.97
C SER A 169 -4.89 -21.83 8.75
N ASP A 170 -5.85 -21.11 8.16
CA ASP A 170 -7.13 -20.78 8.79
C ASP A 170 -7.00 -20.20 10.22
N TYR A 171 -6.00 -19.33 10.39
CA TYR A 171 -5.62 -18.74 11.66
C TYR A 171 -5.86 -17.24 11.67
N LYS A 172 -6.37 -16.71 12.79
CA LYS A 172 -6.45 -15.28 13.06
C LYS A 172 -5.86 -14.98 14.43
N GLY A 173 -4.85 -14.14 14.47
CA GLY A 173 -4.31 -13.65 15.75
C GLY A 173 -2.94 -13.02 15.61
N TYR A 174 -2.37 -12.67 16.76
CA TYR A 174 -1.02 -12.15 16.85
C TYR A 174 0.00 -13.28 16.65
N ILE A 175 1.05 -13.01 15.87
CA ILE A 175 2.23 -13.87 15.78
C ILE A 175 3.44 -13.12 16.30
N GLU A 176 4.33 -13.81 17.00
CA GLU A 176 5.47 -13.21 17.68
C GLU A 176 6.74 -14.02 17.40
N LEU A 177 7.89 -13.35 17.35
CA LEU A 177 9.18 -14.01 17.28
C LEU A 177 9.36 -15.02 18.42
N GLU A 178 9.87 -16.20 18.07
CA GLU A 178 10.14 -17.28 19.03
C GLU A 178 11.13 -16.87 20.12
N ARG A 179 12.03 -15.93 19.82
CA ARG A 179 13.09 -15.40 20.67
C ARG A 179 13.22 -13.88 20.47
N GLU A 180 13.91 -13.24 21.40
CA GLU A 180 14.22 -11.81 21.31
C GLU A 180 15.01 -11.46 20.05
N ILE A 181 14.74 -10.26 19.53
CA ILE A 181 15.39 -9.70 18.36
C ILE A 181 16.88 -9.53 18.67
N PRO A 182 17.78 -10.06 17.82
CA PRO A 182 19.21 -9.94 18.04
C PRO A 182 19.66 -8.50 17.76
N LYS A 183 20.70 -8.07 18.48
CA LYS A 183 21.47 -6.90 18.09
C LYS A 183 22.07 -7.10 16.70
N GLY A 184 22.10 -6.06 15.87
CA GLY A 184 22.97 -6.05 14.69
C GLY A 184 24.44 -6.16 15.11
N TYR A 185 25.26 -6.81 14.30
CA TYR A 185 26.70 -6.93 14.55
C TYR A 185 27.41 -5.60 14.28
N LYS A 186 26.92 -4.83 13.31
CA LYS A 186 27.39 -3.49 12.96
C LYS A 186 26.26 -2.65 12.38
N ILE A 187 26.45 -1.34 12.42
CA ILE A 187 25.57 -0.38 11.73
C ILE A 187 25.55 -0.67 10.24
N GLY A 188 24.36 -0.60 9.64
CA GLY A 188 24.12 -0.95 8.25
C GLY A 188 23.89 -2.45 8.01
N ASP A 189 23.95 -3.30 9.04
CA ASP A 189 23.52 -4.70 8.89
C ASP A 189 22.08 -4.77 8.42
N LYS A 190 21.79 -5.73 7.53
CA LYS A 190 20.47 -5.90 6.93
C LYS A 190 19.86 -7.25 7.27
N LYS A 191 18.58 -7.23 7.58
CA LYS A 191 17.72 -8.41 7.76
C LYS A 191 16.37 -8.14 7.14
N ASN A 192 15.59 -9.18 6.91
CA ASN A 192 14.25 -9.10 6.40
C ASN A 192 13.31 -9.86 7.31
N ILE A 193 12.11 -9.33 7.52
CA ILE A 193 10.96 -10.20 7.76
C ILE A 193 10.53 -10.74 6.41
N ILE A 194 10.54 -12.05 6.27
CA ILE A 194 10.10 -12.78 5.09
C ILE A 194 8.77 -13.41 5.43
N MET A 195 7.72 -12.94 4.78
CA MET A 195 6.38 -13.49 4.87
C MET A 195 6.18 -14.45 3.70
N ASN A 196 5.90 -15.71 3.99
CA ASN A 196 5.42 -16.68 3.02
C ASN A 196 3.90 -16.75 3.17
N LEU A 197 3.18 -16.27 2.16
CA LEU A 197 1.72 -16.14 2.14
C LEU A 197 1.05 -17.37 1.51
N GLY A 198 1.82 -18.44 1.27
CA GLY A 198 1.39 -19.69 0.65
C GLY A 198 1.71 -19.78 -0.84
N SER A 199 1.94 -21.00 -1.32
CA SER A 199 2.16 -21.30 -2.75
C SER A 199 3.24 -20.45 -3.43
N GLY A 200 4.31 -20.14 -2.69
CA GLY A 200 5.48 -19.36 -3.15
C GLY A 200 5.25 -17.86 -3.34
N TYR A 201 4.07 -17.37 -2.97
CA TYR A 201 3.80 -15.94 -2.81
C TYR A 201 4.33 -15.43 -1.48
N GLY A 202 4.79 -14.18 -1.45
CA GLY A 202 5.21 -13.59 -0.20
C GLY A 202 5.48 -12.10 -0.22
N TYR A 203 5.87 -11.59 0.93
CA TYR A 203 6.29 -10.21 1.12
C TYR A 203 7.63 -10.16 1.88
N PHE A 204 8.51 -9.25 1.49
CA PHE A 204 9.70 -8.89 2.23
C PHE A 204 9.49 -7.54 2.93
N TYR A 205 10.01 -7.44 4.14
CA TYR A 205 10.19 -6.20 4.87
C TYR A 205 11.64 -6.09 5.26
N ALA A 206 12.40 -5.22 4.59
CA ALA A 206 13.82 -5.04 4.83
C ALA A 206 14.06 -4.08 5.98
N TYR A 207 14.96 -4.48 6.87
CA TYR A 207 15.38 -3.73 8.04
C TYR A 207 16.88 -3.50 7.98
N GLU A 208 17.29 -2.33 8.46
CA GLU A 208 18.68 -1.96 8.65
C GLU A 208 18.96 -1.61 10.11
N TRP A 209 20.08 -2.11 10.64
CA TRP A 209 20.54 -1.79 11.99
C TRP A 209 21.16 -0.39 12.04
N LYS A 210 20.62 0.51 12.85
CA LYS A 210 21.08 1.92 12.96
C LYS A 210 21.26 2.36 14.40
N GLU A 211 22.10 3.39 14.61
CA GLU A 211 22.27 4.10 15.87
C GLU A 211 21.37 5.35 15.87
N GLY A 212 20.50 5.49 16.88
CA GLY A 212 19.98 6.78 17.31
C GLY A 212 19.14 7.59 16.32
N ALA A 213 18.22 6.97 15.56
CA ALA A 213 17.14 7.72 14.89
C ALA A 213 15.91 7.84 15.81
N PRO A 214 15.21 9.00 15.87
CA PRO A 214 14.03 9.15 16.73
C PRO A 214 12.95 8.14 16.32
N ALA A 215 12.48 7.35 17.28
CA ALA A 215 11.34 6.47 17.06
C ALA A 215 10.08 7.32 16.74
N PRO A 216 9.23 6.87 15.81
CA PRO A 216 7.89 7.45 15.66
C PRO A 216 7.15 7.35 17.01
N THR A 217 6.47 8.42 17.39
CA THR A 217 5.82 8.51 18.70
C THR A 217 4.44 7.85 18.62
N LEU A 218 4.35 6.56 18.96
CA LEU A 218 3.08 5.91 19.25
C LEU A 218 2.92 5.73 20.76
N ALA A 219 1.83 6.26 21.31
CA ALA A 219 1.41 5.98 22.68
C ALA A 219 1.27 4.46 22.88
N PRO A 220 1.61 3.90 24.05
CA PRO A 220 1.26 2.52 24.35
C PRO A 220 -0.28 2.41 24.36
N THR A 221 -0.84 1.73 23.36
CA THR A 221 -2.20 1.23 23.47
C THR A 221 -2.19 0.17 24.58
N PRO A 222 -3.05 0.26 25.61
CA PRO A 222 -3.17 -0.83 26.55
C PRO A 222 -3.61 -2.09 25.79
N ALA A 223 -2.94 -3.21 26.06
CA ALA A 223 -3.32 -4.51 25.52
C ALA A 223 -4.82 -4.73 25.76
N PRO A 224 -5.64 -5.04 24.73
CA PRO A 224 -7.00 -5.46 24.98
C PRO A 224 -6.95 -6.83 25.65
N ALA A 225 -7.58 -6.93 26.83
CA ALA A 225 -7.88 -8.21 27.44
C ALA A 225 -8.71 -9.07 26.44
N PRO A 226 -8.52 -10.41 26.43
CA PRO A 226 -9.18 -11.28 25.47
C PRO A 226 -10.68 -11.20 25.68
N THR A 227 -11.41 -10.69 24.68
CA THR A 227 -12.87 -10.78 24.66
C THR A 227 -13.28 -11.78 23.59
N THR A 228 -13.97 -12.80 24.06
CA THR A 228 -14.69 -13.84 23.30
C THR A 228 -15.51 -13.20 22.17
N PRO A 229 -15.54 -13.82 20.96
CA PRO A 229 -16.00 -13.14 19.76
C PRO A 229 -17.52 -12.91 19.79
N THR A 230 -17.92 -11.65 19.83
CA THR A 230 -19.20 -11.21 19.28
C THR A 230 -18.96 -10.83 17.82
N THR A 231 -19.74 -11.45 16.94
CA THR A 231 -19.85 -11.17 15.50
C THR A 231 -19.67 -9.68 15.17
N PRO A 232 -18.78 -9.28 14.24
CA PRO A 232 -18.61 -7.87 13.91
C PRO A 232 -19.87 -7.37 13.20
N GLU A 233 -20.65 -6.52 13.86
CA GLU A 233 -21.46 -5.55 13.15
C GLU A 233 -20.51 -4.64 12.38
N ALA A 234 -20.60 -4.68 11.05
CA ALA A 234 -19.92 -3.71 10.20
C ALA A 234 -20.31 -2.31 10.70
N THR A 235 -19.35 -1.56 11.23
CA THR A 235 -19.57 -0.22 11.78
C THR A 235 -18.85 0.79 10.91
N SER A 236 -19.58 1.81 10.46
CA SER A 236 -18.98 2.96 9.75
C SER A 236 -18.17 3.78 10.75
N GLY A 237 -17.01 4.28 10.35
CA GLY A 237 -16.13 5.02 11.26
C GLY A 237 -15.05 5.78 10.53
N ALA A 238 -14.47 6.76 11.20
CA ALA A 238 -13.34 7.53 10.68
C ALA A 238 -12.41 7.96 11.81
N GLU A 239 -11.11 7.88 11.56
CA GLU A 239 -10.08 8.18 12.54
C GLU A 239 -8.86 8.82 11.88
N ALA A 240 -8.13 9.63 12.65
CA ALA A 240 -6.77 10.01 12.26
C ALA A 240 -5.80 8.93 12.75
N PHE A 241 -4.72 8.72 12.01
CA PHE A 241 -3.61 7.86 12.38
C PHE A 241 -2.28 8.56 12.08
N GLU A 242 -1.17 7.96 12.53
CA GLU A 242 0.14 8.61 12.50
C GLU A 242 0.55 9.07 11.09
N SER A 243 0.13 8.35 10.05
CA SER A 243 0.43 8.71 8.65
C SER A 243 -0.75 9.33 7.91
N GLY A 244 -1.90 9.56 8.55
CA GLY A 244 -2.98 10.31 7.90
C GLY A 244 -4.38 10.13 8.47
N ALA A 245 -5.37 9.90 7.59
CA ALA A 245 -6.78 9.71 7.94
C ALA A 245 -7.29 8.38 7.39
N ARG A 246 -8.11 7.65 8.15
CA ARG A 246 -8.76 6.41 7.73
C ARG A 246 -10.27 6.58 7.83
N VAL A 247 -10.98 6.09 6.82
CA VAL A 247 -12.45 6.09 6.75
C VAL A 247 -12.95 4.69 6.39
N MET A 248 -14.09 4.29 6.95
CA MET A 248 -14.72 2.98 6.79
C MET A 248 -16.24 3.14 6.68
N TRP A 249 -16.87 2.44 5.75
CA TRP A 249 -18.30 2.55 5.45
C TRP A 249 -18.99 1.19 5.29
N GLN A 250 -20.31 1.19 5.17
CA GLN A 250 -21.08 -0.01 4.85
C GLN A 250 -21.03 -0.33 3.36
N PRO A 251 -21.00 -1.61 2.97
CA PRO A 251 -21.10 -1.98 1.57
C PRO A 251 -22.42 -1.52 0.95
N TYR A 252 -22.37 -1.04 -0.30
CA TYR A 252 -23.53 -0.65 -1.11
C TYR A 252 -23.82 -1.73 -2.15
N PRO A 253 -25.04 -2.29 -2.19
CA PRO A 253 -25.36 -3.39 -3.10
C PRO A 253 -25.38 -2.93 -4.56
N GLY A 254 -24.85 -3.77 -5.46
CA GLY A 254 -24.96 -3.56 -6.91
C GLY A 254 -24.05 -2.47 -7.50
N CYS A 255 -23.03 -2.03 -6.77
CA CYS A 255 -21.97 -1.17 -7.31
C CYS A 255 -20.75 -1.98 -7.77
N LEU A 256 -19.95 -1.39 -8.66
CA LEU A 256 -18.65 -1.90 -9.09
C LEU A 256 -17.57 -1.64 -8.02
N GLY A 257 -17.73 -0.58 -7.24
CA GLY A 257 -16.85 -0.17 -6.14
C GLY A 257 -17.19 1.24 -5.68
N TYR A 258 -16.23 1.95 -5.09
CA TYR A 258 -16.44 3.25 -4.46
C TYR A 258 -15.41 4.27 -4.94
N ARG A 259 -15.87 5.49 -5.19
CA ARG A 259 -15.03 6.69 -5.28
C ARG A 259 -15.02 7.38 -3.93
N MET A 260 -13.82 7.75 -3.49
CA MET A 260 -13.63 8.60 -2.32
C MET A 260 -13.30 10.01 -2.76
N TYR A 261 -13.89 10.98 -2.07
CA TYR A 261 -13.59 12.39 -2.21
C TYR A 261 -13.16 12.99 -0.89
N ARG A 262 -12.30 14.01 -0.94
CA ARG A 262 -11.79 14.75 0.21
C ARG A 262 -11.87 16.25 -0.04
N SER A 263 -12.37 16.98 0.95
CA SER A 263 -12.42 18.45 0.98
C SER A 263 -11.88 19.01 2.29
N LYS A 264 -11.34 20.24 2.28
CA LYS A 264 -11.09 21.03 3.51
C LYS A 264 -12.31 21.87 3.92
N VAL A 265 -13.37 21.86 3.11
CA VAL A 265 -14.61 22.64 3.30
C VAL A 265 -15.79 21.69 3.30
N GLN A 266 -16.54 21.65 4.40
CA GLN A 266 -17.64 20.69 4.64
C GLN A 266 -18.69 20.63 3.53
N SER A 267 -19.01 21.76 2.91
CA SER A 267 -20.05 21.88 1.89
C SER A 267 -19.58 21.53 0.47
N GLN A 268 -18.28 21.28 0.29
CA GLN A 268 -17.71 20.95 -1.02
C GLN A 268 -17.38 19.46 -1.09
N LEU A 269 -17.64 18.85 -2.26
CA LEU A 269 -17.25 17.47 -2.52
C LEU A 269 -15.72 17.30 -2.47
N GLY A 270 -14.98 18.30 -2.95
CA GLY A 270 -13.52 18.30 -2.98
C GLY A 270 -12.93 17.48 -4.11
N ILE A 271 -11.71 16.98 -3.92
CA ILE A 271 -10.97 16.19 -4.90
C ILE A 271 -11.29 14.70 -4.74
N SER A 272 -11.23 13.91 -5.81
CA SER A 272 -11.19 12.46 -5.64
C SER A 272 -9.81 12.06 -5.10
N VAL A 273 -9.79 11.18 -4.11
CA VAL A 273 -8.54 10.66 -3.51
C VAL A 273 -8.26 9.22 -3.88
N THR A 274 -9.15 8.60 -4.64
CA THR A 274 -8.99 7.26 -5.22
C THR A 274 -8.85 7.39 -6.73
N ASP A 275 -7.86 6.75 -7.33
CA ASP A 275 -7.59 6.81 -8.78
C ASP A 275 -8.54 5.92 -9.61
N PHE A 276 -8.93 4.79 -9.03
CA PHE A 276 -9.98 3.88 -9.53
C PHE A 276 -11.06 3.69 -8.47
N TYR A 277 -12.19 3.12 -8.85
CA TYR A 277 -13.13 2.67 -7.83
C TYR A 277 -12.47 1.56 -7.00
N ILE A 278 -12.46 1.73 -5.69
CA ILE A 278 -11.97 0.72 -4.76
C ILE A 278 -13.12 -0.21 -4.39
N THR A 279 -12.85 -1.50 -4.22
CA THR A 279 -13.87 -2.48 -3.83
C THR A 279 -13.91 -2.69 -2.32
N SER A 280 -12.89 -2.22 -1.59
CA SER A 280 -12.87 -2.21 -0.13
C SER A 280 -13.91 -1.24 0.43
N THR A 281 -14.37 -1.52 1.65
CA THR A 281 -15.24 -0.60 2.42
C THR A 281 -14.45 0.21 3.44
N SER A 282 -13.16 0.41 3.17
CA SER A 282 -12.23 1.23 3.94
C SER A 282 -11.22 1.89 3.02
N TYR A 283 -10.73 3.07 3.41
CA TYR A 283 -9.72 3.84 2.69
C TYR A 283 -8.84 4.60 3.68
N ALA A 284 -7.53 4.57 3.45
CA ALA A 284 -6.55 5.35 4.21
C ALA A 284 -5.98 6.45 3.31
N ASP A 285 -6.24 7.69 3.69
CA ASP A 285 -5.67 8.87 3.07
C ASP A 285 -4.39 9.29 3.82
N VAL A 286 -3.24 9.00 3.20
CA VAL A 286 -1.92 9.39 3.71
C VAL A 286 -1.45 10.74 3.19
N ASN A 287 -2.21 11.35 2.27
CA ASN A 287 -1.87 12.62 1.61
C ASN A 287 -2.51 13.81 2.32
N VAL A 288 -2.50 13.78 3.64
CA VAL A 288 -3.14 14.78 4.51
C VAL A 288 -2.10 15.65 5.21
N GLU A 289 -2.47 16.89 5.46
CA GLU A 289 -1.66 17.86 6.20
C GLU A 289 -1.86 17.70 7.72
N PRO A 290 -0.85 18.01 8.55
CA PRO A 290 -1.01 18.04 10.01
C PRO A 290 -2.01 19.13 10.44
N ASN A 291 -2.65 18.94 11.60
CA ASN A 291 -3.62 19.87 12.20
C ASN A 291 -4.75 20.32 11.25
N THR A 292 -5.14 19.46 10.30
CA THR A 292 -6.09 19.82 9.25
C THR A 292 -7.34 18.98 9.34
N THR A 293 -8.51 19.64 9.26
CA THR A 293 -9.80 18.97 9.21
C THR A 293 -10.20 18.70 7.77
N TYR A 294 -10.45 17.42 7.47
CA TYR A 294 -10.87 16.94 6.18
C TYR A 294 -12.28 16.35 6.26
N TYR A 295 -13.02 16.56 5.18
CA TYR A 295 -14.37 16.06 4.97
C TYR A 295 -14.31 15.05 3.83
N TYR A 296 -14.59 13.78 4.14
CA TYR A 296 -14.59 12.70 3.17
C TYR A 296 -16.01 12.39 2.71
N THR A 297 -16.16 12.03 1.44
CA THR A 297 -17.43 11.60 0.84
C THR A 297 -17.25 10.34 0.03
N VAL A 298 -18.10 9.34 0.26
CA VAL A 298 -18.11 8.06 -0.46
C VAL A 298 -19.27 8.04 -1.45
N LYS A 299 -18.98 7.70 -2.71
CA LYS A 299 -19.99 7.44 -3.73
C LYS A 299 -19.77 6.07 -4.38
N PRO A 300 -20.80 5.25 -4.57
CA PRO A 300 -20.69 3.99 -5.29
C PRO A 300 -20.54 4.26 -6.78
N VAL A 301 -19.75 3.44 -7.48
CA VAL A 301 -19.63 3.44 -8.93
C VAL A 301 -20.62 2.44 -9.50
N LEU A 302 -21.57 2.91 -10.31
CA LEU A 302 -22.67 2.13 -10.88
C LEU A 302 -22.37 1.65 -12.31
N ALA A 303 -21.46 2.34 -13.01
CA ALA A 303 -20.95 1.92 -14.31
C ALA A 303 -19.54 2.49 -14.53
N GLU A 304 -18.68 1.69 -15.15
CA GLU A 304 -17.32 2.07 -15.52
C GLU A 304 -17.32 3.07 -16.68
N ALA A 305 -16.39 4.02 -16.68
CA ALA A 305 -16.19 4.90 -17.82
C ALA A 305 -15.65 4.13 -19.03
N ASN A 306 -16.04 4.55 -20.24
CA ASN A 306 -15.35 4.17 -21.46
C ASN A 306 -14.98 5.43 -22.26
N PRO A 307 -13.79 5.99 -22.03
CA PRO A 307 -13.34 7.22 -22.67
C PRO A 307 -13.19 7.11 -24.19
N PHE A 308 -12.99 5.91 -24.73
CA PHE A 308 -12.89 5.69 -26.18
C PHE A 308 -14.24 5.73 -26.90
N LYS A 309 -15.33 5.77 -26.12
CA LYS A 309 -16.72 5.84 -26.60
C LYS A 309 -17.48 7.04 -26.04
N ASP A 310 -16.78 8.00 -25.42
CA ASP A 310 -17.37 9.14 -24.72
C ASP A 310 -18.40 8.73 -23.64
N ILE A 311 -18.19 7.58 -23.00
CA ILE A 311 -19.04 7.10 -21.90
C ILE A 311 -18.41 7.51 -20.57
N GLU A 312 -19.12 8.33 -19.80
CA GLU A 312 -18.68 8.77 -18.48
C GLU A 312 -18.89 7.69 -17.40
N GLU A 313 -18.06 7.75 -16.34
CA GLU A 313 -18.26 6.95 -15.13
C GLU A 313 -19.59 7.35 -14.48
N LYS A 314 -20.47 6.38 -14.21
CA LYS A 314 -21.75 6.65 -13.56
C LYS A 314 -21.61 6.47 -12.06
N LEU A 315 -21.64 7.56 -11.31
CA LEU A 315 -21.66 7.53 -9.85
C LEU A 315 -23.08 7.50 -9.29
N GLY A 316 -23.26 6.78 -8.18
CA GLY A 316 -24.48 6.84 -7.39
C GLY A 316 -24.49 8.00 -6.40
N ASN A 317 -25.56 8.07 -5.62
CA ASN A 317 -25.70 9.07 -4.56
C ASN A 317 -24.65 8.86 -3.47
N THR A 318 -24.35 9.92 -2.71
CA THR A 318 -23.49 9.82 -1.53
C THR A 318 -24.05 8.80 -0.55
N ILE A 319 -23.23 7.84 -0.14
CA ILE A 319 -23.62 6.77 0.80
C ILE A 319 -23.03 6.98 2.20
N ALA A 320 -21.94 7.75 2.31
CA ALA A 320 -21.33 8.08 3.58
C ALA A 320 -20.53 9.39 3.48
N THR A 321 -20.44 10.10 4.60
CA THR A 321 -19.57 11.25 4.77
C THR A 321 -18.86 11.16 6.12
N PHE A 322 -17.61 11.59 6.17
CA PHE A 322 -16.80 11.53 7.39
C PHE A 322 -16.07 12.85 7.63
N VAL A 323 -15.74 13.11 8.89
CA VAL A 323 -14.91 14.24 9.30
C VAL A 323 -13.72 13.68 10.06
N VAL A 324 -12.51 14.05 9.63
CA VAL A 324 -11.27 13.64 10.29
C VAL A 324 -10.39 14.86 10.50
N THR A 325 -9.96 15.09 11.73
CA THR A 325 -8.94 16.10 12.05
C THR A 325 -7.63 15.39 12.34
N THR A 326 -6.63 15.67 11.53
CA THR A 326 -5.30 15.05 11.66
C THR A 326 -4.53 15.58 12.85
N GLY A 327 -3.60 14.76 13.36
CA GLY A 327 -2.72 15.14 14.46
C GLY A 327 -1.65 16.17 14.08
N ASN A 328 -0.85 16.58 15.06
CA ASN A 328 0.13 17.65 14.93
C ASN A 328 1.38 17.25 14.12
N GLN A 329 1.57 15.96 13.89
CA GLN A 329 2.66 15.37 13.10
C GLN A 329 2.06 14.29 12.21
N ILE A 330 2.56 14.19 10.97
CA ILE A 330 2.19 13.13 10.02
C ILE A 330 3.47 12.40 9.62
N TYR A 331 3.57 11.13 10.02
CA TYR A 331 4.68 10.24 9.67
C TYR A 331 4.53 9.76 8.23
N LYS A 332 5.57 9.93 7.43
CA LYS A 332 5.53 9.62 6.00
C LYS A 332 6.62 8.58 5.64
N PRO A 333 6.29 7.27 5.54
CA PRO A 333 7.26 6.23 5.20
C PRO A 333 7.65 6.25 3.71
N GLY A 334 8.94 6.07 3.43
CA GLY A 334 9.64 6.33 2.15
C GLY A 334 9.37 5.38 0.98
N LEU A 335 8.11 5.07 0.68
CA LEU A 335 7.67 4.66 -0.66
C LEU A 335 6.58 5.64 -1.08
N PHE A 336 7.00 6.83 -1.50
CA PHE A 336 6.07 7.85 -1.97
C PHE A 336 5.69 7.56 -3.41
N LYS A 337 4.39 7.44 -3.65
CA LYS A 337 3.84 7.74 -4.96
C LYS A 337 3.61 9.25 -4.98
N HIS A 338 4.46 9.93 -5.72
CA HIS A 338 4.23 11.32 -6.05
C HIS A 338 3.23 11.41 -7.18
N PHE A 339 2.45 12.49 -7.19
CA PHE A 339 1.57 12.79 -8.31
C PHE A 339 1.76 14.22 -8.79
N ILE A 340 1.82 14.35 -10.11
CA ILE A 340 1.72 15.63 -10.80
C ILE A 340 0.36 15.67 -11.48
N MET A 341 -0.48 16.61 -11.10
CA MET A 341 -1.75 16.88 -11.77
C MET A 341 -1.64 18.11 -12.65
N LEU A 342 -1.98 17.95 -13.93
CA LEU A 342 -1.99 19.00 -14.93
C LEU A 342 -3.38 19.10 -15.53
N LYS A 343 -3.99 20.28 -15.46
CA LYS A 343 -5.29 20.51 -16.07
C LYS A 343 -5.14 21.16 -17.45
N LEU A 344 -5.92 20.69 -18.42
CA LEU A 344 -5.95 21.30 -19.74
C LEU A 344 -6.33 22.78 -19.65
N ASP A 345 -5.64 23.61 -20.43
CA ASP A 345 -5.84 25.06 -20.50
C ASP A 345 -5.64 25.79 -19.15
N SER A 346 -5.07 25.12 -18.14
CA SER A 346 -4.69 25.71 -16.86
C SER A 346 -3.19 26.00 -16.83
N PRO A 347 -2.74 27.21 -16.45
CA PRO A 347 -1.33 27.53 -16.26
C PRO A 347 -0.75 26.96 -14.95
N LYS A 348 -1.57 26.22 -14.19
CA LYS A 348 -1.21 25.64 -12.90
C LYS A 348 -1.12 24.13 -12.98
N LEU A 349 -0.14 23.58 -12.29
CA LEU A 349 -0.07 22.16 -11.93
C LEU A 349 -0.14 22.01 -10.41
N SER A 350 -0.39 20.79 -9.96
CA SER A 350 -0.20 20.40 -8.58
C SER A 350 0.84 19.31 -8.48
N VAL A 351 1.80 19.44 -7.56
CA VAL A 351 2.75 18.38 -7.18
C VAL A 351 2.41 17.98 -5.75
N ASP A 352 1.96 16.75 -5.56
CA ASP A 352 1.55 16.21 -4.26
C ASP A 352 0.53 17.09 -3.51
N GLY A 353 -0.39 17.71 -4.25
CA GLY A 353 -1.41 18.60 -3.72
C GLY A 353 -0.96 20.06 -3.55
N ILE A 354 0.32 20.37 -3.73
CA ILE A 354 0.85 21.74 -3.71
C ILE A 354 0.69 22.34 -5.10
N GLU A 355 -0.10 23.41 -5.21
CA GLU A 355 -0.32 24.11 -6.47
C GLU A 355 0.87 25.02 -6.82
N GLN A 356 1.32 24.97 -8.07
CA GLN A 356 2.37 25.81 -8.61
C GLN A 356 2.15 26.13 -10.10
N GLU A 357 2.86 27.12 -10.63
CA GLU A 357 2.80 27.45 -12.06
C GLU A 357 3.57 26.43 -12.90
N VAL A 358 3.02 26.08 -14.06
CA VAL A 358 3.65 25.19 -15.05
C VAL A 358 4.93 25.81 -15.62
N ASP A 359 4.95 27.13 -15.77
CA ASP A 359 6.09 27.88 -16.27
C ASP A 359 6.10 29.24 -15.57
N PRO A 360 6.87 29.38 -14.48
CA PRO A 360 6.81 30.54 -13.61
C PRO A 360 6.91 31.88 -14.36
N GLY A 361 5.89 32.72 -14.18
CA GLY A 361 5.77 34.05 -14.77
C GLY A 361 5.36 34.08 -16.25
N ARG A 362 4.99 32.94 -16.85
CA ARG A 362 4.73 32.85 -18.30
C ARG A 362 3.32 32.39 -18.67
N ASN A 363 2.54 31.93 -17.70
CA ASN A 363 1.15 31.54 -17.90
C ASN A 363 1.00 30.45 -19.00
N THR A 364 2.00 29.58 -19.14
CA THR A 364 2.01 28.48 -20.11
C THR A 364 1.12 27.35 -19.60
N ALA A 365 0.22 26.81 -20.43
CA ALA A 365 -0.71 25.75 -20.06
C ALA A 365 -0.55 24.51 -20.95
N PRO A 366 -0.91 23.30 -20.48
CA PRO A 366 -1.11 22.13 -21.33
C PRO A 366 -2.14 22.41 -22.41
N ILE A 367 -1.93 21.85 -23.61
CA ILE A 367 -2.81 22.05 -24.77
C ILE A 367 -3.17 20.70 -25.40
N VAL A 368 -4.24 20.66 -26.20
CA VAL A 368 -4.52 19.50 -27.07
C VAL A 368 -3.92 19.76 -28.45
N LEU A 369 -3.17 18.80 -28.96
CA LEU A 369 -2.70 18.76 -30.34
C LEU A 369 -2.94 17.36 -30.91
N THR A 370 -3.68 17.25 -32.01
CA THR A 370 -3.95 15.97 -32.70
C THR A 370 -4.49 14.88 -31.75
N GLY A 371 -5.39 15.26 -30.83
CA GLY A 371 -5.97 14.33 -29.86
C GLY A 371 -5.01 13.84 -28.77
N ARG A 372 -3.88 14.54 -28.55
CA ARG A 372 -2.95 14.30 -27.45
C ARG A 372 -2.82 15.52 -26.57
N THR A 373 -2.78 15.31 -25.25
CA THR A 373 -2.43 16.34 -24.29
C THR A 373 -0.92 16.60 -24.35
N MET A 374 -0.56 17.78 -24.81
CA MET A 374 0.80 18.27 -24.91
C MET A 374 1.12 19.13 -23.70
N VAL A 375 2.26 18.90 -23.08
CA VAL A 375 2.69 19.61 -21.87
C VAL A 375 4.06 20.26 -22.09
N PRO A 376 4.34 21.42 -21.46
CA PRO A 376 5.69 21.95 -21.37
C PRO A 376 6.57 20.96 -20.60
N ILE A 377 7.42 20.23 -21.32
CA ILE A 377 8.00 19.00 -20.77
C ILE A 377 8.92 19.24 -19.57
N ARG A 378 9.56 20.41 -19.53
CA ARG A 378 10.40 20.82 -18.40
C ARG A 378 9.64 20.83 -17.08
N ALA A 379 8.41 21.35 -17.07
CA ALA A 379 7.59 21.44 -15.86
C ALA A 379 7.34 20.07 -15.23
N VAL A 380 7.07 19.07 -16.08
CA VAL A 380 6.84 17.70 -15.66
C VAL A 380 8.13 17.06 -15.15
N VAL A 381 9.21 17.18 -15.91
CA VAL A 381 10.48 16.50 -15.60
C VAL A 381 11.17 17.09 -14.37
N GLU A 382 11.14 18.41 -14.20
CA GLU A 382 11.70 19.07 -13.01
C GLU A 382 10.85 18.80 -11.76
N ALA A 383 9.52 18.69 -11.89
CA ALA A 383 8.66 18.35 -10.76
C ALA A 383 8.92 16.94 -10.18
N MET A 384 9.53 16.04 -10.96
CA MET A 384 9.97 14.70 -10.53
C MET A 384 11.49 14.59 -10.31
N ASP A 385 12.15 15.72 -10.02
CA ASP A 385 13.60 15.84 -9.78
C ASP A 385 14.48 15.37 -10.95
N GLY A 386 13.92 15.37 -12.15
CA GLY A 386 14.61 15.07 -13.39
C GLY A 386 15.35 16.28 -13.99
N THR A 387 16.10 16.01 -15.06
CA THR A 387 16.84 17.04 -15.81
C THR A 387 16.44 17.05 -17.28
N VAL A 388 16.46 18.25 -17.87
CA VAL A 388 16.18 18.46 -19.29
C VAL A 388 17.36 19.15 -19.97
N GLY A 389 17.98 18.46 -20.92
CA GLY A 389 19.01 18.98 -21.82
C GLY A 389 18.43 19.42 -23.16
N TRP A 390 19.01 20.47 -23.73
CA TRP A 390 18.70 20.95 -25.08
C TRP A 390 20.00 21.12 -25.87
N ASP A 391 20.04 20.55 -27.07
CA ASP A 391 21.08 20.76 -28.06
C ASP A 391 20.47 21.47 -29.27
N GLY A 392 20.87 22.73 -29.47
CA GLY A 392 20.34 23.58 -30.53
C GLY A 392 20.85 23.22 -31.92
N GLU A 393 22.01 22.58 -32.05
CA GLU A 393 22.56 22.20 -33.36
C GLU A 393 21.78 21.02 -33.94
N THR A 394 21.51 20.02 -33.10
CA THR A 394 20.77 18.83 -33.52
C THR A 394 19.27 18.93 -33.25
N GLN A 395 18.80 19.99 -32.60
CA GLN A 395 17.41 20.17 -32.13
C GLN A 395 16.96 19.01 -31.22
N LYS A 396 17.88 18.51 -30.38
CA LYS A 396 17.68 17.34 -29.54
C LYS A 396 17.29 17.76 -28.12
N ILE A 397 16.26 17.11 -27.60
CA ILE A 397 15.77 17.20 -26.23
C ILE A 397 16.20 15.93 -25.52
N THR A 398 16.88 16.06 -24.38
CA THR A 398 17.30 14.92 -23.55
C THR A 398 16.64 15.03 -22.19
N LEU A 399 15.78 14.08 -21.84
CA LEU A 399 15.13 13.99 -20.53
C LEU A 399 15.84 12.91 -19.72
N LYS A 400 16.15 13.18 -18.46
CA LYS A 400 16.64 12.18 -17.51
C LYS A 400 15.87 12.26 -16.22
N ALA A 401 15.19 11.19 -15.85
CA ALA A 401 14.51 11.05 -14.57
C ALA A 401 14.37 9.57 -14.27
N ARG A 402 14.29 9.22 -12.98
CA ARG A 402 13.89 7.86 -12.52
C ARG A 402 14.67 6.71 -13.18
N GLY A 403 15.98 6.91 -13.41
CA GLY A 403 16.86 5.91 -14.02
C GLY A 403 16.79 5.77 -15.54
N ASN A 404 15.89 6.50 -16.23
CA ASN A 404 15.78 6.46 -17.69
C ASN A 404 16.32 7.74 -18.34
N THR A 405 16.85 7.59 -19.55
CA THR A 405 17.20 8.68 -20.47
C THR A 405 16.34 8.58 -21.73
N VAL A 406 15.60 9.64 -22.03
CA VAL A 406 14.77 9.76 -23.23
C VAL A 406 15.33 10.87 -24.11
N GLU A 407 15.75 10.55 -25.32
CA GLU A 407 16.19 11.52 -26.33
C GLU A 407 15.14 11.63 -27.43
N MET A 408 14.78 12.85 -27.80
CA MET A 408 13.83 13.12 -28.89
C MET A 408 14.28 14.35 -29.68
N TRP A 409 13.74 14.52 -30.87
CA TRP A 409 14.11 15.62 -31.76
C TRP A 409 12.90 16.47 -32.13
N MET A 410 13.11 17.79 -32.18
CA MET A 410 12.05 18.73 -32.55
C MET A 410 11.44 18.36 -33.90
N ASN A 411 10.11 18.36 -33.98
CA ASN A 411 9.34 18.03 -35.18
C ASN A 411 9.61 16.64 -35.80
N LYS A 412 10.21 15.72 -35.04
CA LYS A 412 10.42 14.33 -35.46
C LYS A 412 9.69 13.37 -34.53
N LYS A 413 9.22 12.26 -35.10
CA LYS A 413 8.58 11.17 -34.34
C LYS A 413 9.59 10.16 -33.79
N ASP A 414 10.82 10.17 -34.30
CA ASP A 414 11.89 9.32 -33.80
C ASP A 414 12.29 9.73 -32.38
N LEU A 415 12.51 8.75 -31.52
CA LEU A 415 13.06 8.94 -30.18
C LEU A 415 13.97 7.77 -29.78
N LYS A 416 14.80 7.98 -28.77
CA LYS A 416 15.59 6.92 -28.13
C LYS A 416 15.29 6.84 -26.64
N ILE A 417 15.15 5.63 -26.12
CA ILE A 417 15.04 5.36 -24.69
C ILE A 417 16.20 4.47 -24.30
N ASN A 418 17.06 4.96 -23.42
CA ASN A 418 18.28 4.25 -23.00
C ASN A 418 19.09 3.72 -24.20
N GLY A 419 19.14 4.52 -25.29
CA GLY A 419 19.83 4.18 -26.55
C GLY A 419 19.01 3.37 -27.57
N ALA A 420 17.92 2.72 -27.17
CA ALA A 420 17.06 1.95 -28.07
C ALA A 420 16.10 2.86 -28.85
N SER A 421 16.01 2.69 -30.17
CA SER A 421 15.15 3.52 -31.03
C SER A 421 13.68 3.11 -30.91
N LYS A 422 12.80 4.10 -30.77
CA LYS A 422 11.33 3.97 -30.81
C LYS A 422 10.74 5.14 -31.61
N GLU A 423 9.43 5.09 -31.82
CA GLU A 423 8.67 6.14 -32.49
C GLU A 423 7.51 6.61 -31.60
N MET A 424 7.20 7.90 -31.63
CA MET A 424 6.02 8.50 -31.01
C MET A 424 4.95 8.85 -32.05
N ASP A 425 3.69 8.88 -31.65
CA ASP A 425 2.58 9.16 -32.56
C ASP A 425 2.45 10.65 -32.93
N VAL A 426 2.82 11.56 -32.01
CA VAL A 426 2.84 13.02 -32.19
C VAL A 426 4.21 13.58 -31.80
N ALA A 427 4.86 14.27 -32.74
CA ALA A 427 6.20 14.83 -32.54
C ALA A 427 6.23 15.98 -31.51
N PRO A 428 7.39 16.23 -30.87
CA PRO A 428 7.59 17.43 -30.05
C PRO A 428 7.44 18.69 -30.91
N VAL A 429 6.80 19.73 -30.36
CA VAL A 429 6.60 21.00 -31.05
C VAL A 429 7.08 22.17 -30.21
N ALA A 430 7.61 23.20 -30.87
CA ALA A 430 7.92 24.47 -30.23
C ALA A 430 6.71 25.41 -30.31
N LYS A 431 6.26 25.94 -29.18
CA LYS A 431 5.22 26.97 -29.11
C LYS A 431 5.60 27.97 -28.02
N ASN A 432 5.59 29.26 -28.36
CA ASN A 432 5.96 30.35 -27.44
C ASN A 432 7.30 30.10 -26.71
N GLU A 433 8.33 29.69 -27.46
CA GLU A 433 9.67 29.38 -26.91
C GLU A 433 9.68 28.23 -25.88
N ARG A 434 8.69 27.35 -25.93
CA ARG A 434 8.61 26.14 -25.11
C ARG A 434 8.43 24.89 -25.96
N THR A 435 9.10 23.83 -25.53
CA THR A 435 8.94 22.50 -26.11
C THR A 435 7.74 21.82 -25.45
N PHE A 436 6.77 21.48 -26.28
CA PHE A 436 5.60 20.72 -25.92
C PHE A 436 5.76 19.28 -26.39
N VAL A 437 5.49 18.32 -25.50
CA VAL A 437 5.62 16.88 -25.76
C VAL A 437 4.33 16.19 -25.30
N PRO A 438 3.87 15.09 -25.96
CA PRO A 438 2.74 14.33 -25.45
C PRO A 438 3.06 13.79 -24.06
N VAL A 439 2.24 14.15 -23.07
CA VAL A 439 2.52 13.90 -21.64
C VAL A 439 2.77 12.42 -21.34
N ARG A 440 1.93 11.54 -21.91
CA ARG A 440 2.02 10.09 -21.74
C ARG A 440 3.35 9.55 -22.25
N PHE A 441 3.73 9.91 -23.47
CA PHE A 441 4.98 9.44 -24.07
C PHE A 441 6.20 9.87 -23.27
N ALA A 442 6.22 11.11 -22.78
CA ALA A 442 7.38 11.59 -22.06
C ALA A 442 7.49 10.98 -20.65
N ALA A 443 6.39 10.91 -19.91
CA ALA A 443 6.43 10.45 -18.53
C ALA A 443 6.46 8.91 -18.41
N GLU A 444 5.74 8.14 -19.24
CA GLU A 444 5.78 6.67 -19.15
C GLU A 444 7.18 6.10 -19.48
N ASN A 445 7.89 6.73 -20.41
CA ASN A 445 9.28 6.34 -20.72
C ASN A 445 10.28 6.82 -19.65
N LEU A 446 9.85 7.59 -18.67
CA LEU A 446 10.60 7.97 -17.48
C LEU A 446 10.15 7.15 -16.25
N ASN A 447 9.62 5.94 -16.45
CA ASN A 447 9.11 5.07 -15.38
C ASN A 447 7.97 5.68 -14.55
N CYS A 448 7.20 6.60 -15.14
CA CYS A 448 5.96 7.08 -14.55
C CYS A 448 4.74 6.33 -15.10
N LYS A 449 3.59 6.51 -14.47
CA LYS A 449 2.27 6.15 -15.03
C LYS A 449 1.51 7.43 -15.35
N VAL A 450 0.71 7.42 -16.42
CA VAL A 450 -0.08 8.59 -16.82
C VAL A 450 -1.54 8.24 -17.06
N ASP A 451 -2.39 8.77 -16.20
CA ASP A 451 -3.84 8.67 -16.31
C ASP A 451 -4.46 10.00 -16.77
N TRP A 452 -5.64 9.89 -17.35
CA TRP A 452 -6.41 11.03 -17.84
C TRP A 452 -7.82 11.01 -17.25
N ILE A 453 -8.16 12.03 -16.48
CA ILE A 453 -9.51 12.26 -15.99
C ILE A 453 -10.25 13.12 -17.00
N ILE A 454 -11.17 12.49 -17.73
CA ILE A 454 -11.91 13.16 -18.80
C ILE A 454 -12.88 14.23 -18.29
N SER A 455 -13.56 13.97 -17.16
CA SER A 455 -14.58 14.86 -16.60
C SER A 455 -14.00 16.19 -16.10
N THR A 456 -12.77 16.17 -15.59
CA THR A 456 -12.06 17.36 -15.10
C THR A 456 -11.01 17.87 -16.08
N LYS A 457 -10.74 17.12 -17.16
CA LYS A 457 -9.69 17.37 -18.17
C LYS A 457 -8.30 17.46 -17.56
N GLU A 458 -7.98 16.50 -16.69
CA GLU A 458 -6.74 16.46 -15.93
C GLU A 458 -5.88 15.27 -16.36
N ALA A 459 -4.59 15.51 -16.61
CA ALA A 459 -3.57 14.48 -16.69
C ALA A 459 -2.97 14.29 -15.30
N ILE A 460 -2.92 13.05 -14.84
CA ILE A 460 -2.30 12.66 -13.57
C ILE A 460 -1.08 11.81 -13.91
N ILE A 461 0.09 12.26 -13.47
CA ILE A 461 1.35 11.54 -13.63
C ILE A 461 1.72 11.00 -12.25
N VAL A 462 1.85 9.68 -12.12
CA VAL A 462 2.25 9.03 -10.87
C VAL A 462 3.65 8.48 -11.03
N TYR A 463 4.52 8.74 -10.06
CA TYR A 463 5.86 8.16 -10.02
C TYR A 463 6.22 7.80 -8.60
N GLU A 464 6.97 6.70 -8.47
CA GLU A 464 7.51 6.25 -7.18
C GLU A 464 8.85 6.95 -6.95
N GLU A 465 9.22 7.23 -5.69
CA GLU A 465 10.47 7.88 -5.28
C GLU A 465 11.73 6.99 -5.43
#